data_AF-A0A7S2ZRH4-F1
#
_entry.id   AF-A0A7S2ZRH4-F1
#
_cell.length_a   1.000
_cell.length_b   1.000
_cell.length_c   1.000
_cell.angle_alpha   90.00
_cell.angle_beta   90.00
_cell.angle_gamma   90.00
#
_symmetry.space_group_name_H-M   'P 1'
#
loop_
_entity.id
_entity.type
_entity.pdbx_description
1 polymer ?
#
loop_
_entity_poly.entity_id
_entity_poly.type
_entity_poly.pdbx_seq_one_letter_code
_entity_poly.pdbx_strand_id
1 'polypeptide(L)'
;MDNRFLLSTAVGCGLDGISDVPDELGPKACRPVLRDIACGADDNEEAGGDSVACLEADIRRLLDNVSVIEDGGGWSASFMRDHLRTVLARSTSLARSDLEAGALEKCTDGLDSFPESVWGRILRHLDGKDLVTLSLTSKTWHKRCDDPKVWMHLCLRRCRSLRNDNALWVMLNRTSLTDNRWRSLYPSLVKSPPWTFSLHKPGKFVCTLKAICVRNWVVEEESLPSSLLVKRRFDQCYLDKFCKPETCTLYFEPESENDVGYNNFVKYLTDRKRAGLAHTEGRFFVFIPPCIQAKKNLNYHGNALTGLILPSRAITLDWMR
;
A
#
# COMPACT_ATOMS: atom_id res chain seq x y z
N MET A 1 14.08 -50.15 -14.36
CA MET A 1 12.87 -50.97 -14.54
C MET A 1 11.78 -50.03 -15.01
N ASP A 2 11.53 -50.09 -16.31
CA ASP A 2 10.47 -49.40 -17.02
C ASP A 2 9.08 -49.77 -16.48
N ASN A 3 8.12 -48.85 -16.56
CA ASN A 3 6.87 -49.18 -17.24
C ASN A 3 6.14 -47.93 -17.73
N ARG A 4 6.04 -47.89 -19.05
CA ARG A 4 5.16 -47.05 -19.86
C ARG A 4 3.72 -47.51 -19.64
N PHE A 5 2.77 -46.57 -19.66
CA PHE A 5 1.46 -46.83 -20.27
C PHE A 5 1.02 -45.59 -21.06
N LEU A 6 1.17 -45.71 -22.37
CA LEU A 6 0.36 -45.03 -23.37
C LEU A 6 -1.01 -45.72 -23.39
N LEU A 7 -2.09 -44.97 -23.62
CA LEU A 7 -3.18 -45.41 -24.49
C LEU A 7 -3.88 -44.18 -25.08
N SER A 8 -3.76 -44.09 -26.40
CA SER A 8 -4.50 -43.25 -27.34
C SER A 8 -5.69 -44.05 -27.85
N THR A 9 -6.83 -43.41 -28.09
CA THR A 9 -7.74 -43.50 -29.28
C THR A 9 -9.08 -42.80 -28.94
N ALA A 10 -9.54 -41.76 -29.67
CA ALA A 10 -10.28 -41.79 -30.95
C ALA A 10 -11.68 -42.44 -30.76
N VAL A 11 -12.86 -41.99 -31.22
CA VAL A 11 -13.39 -41.12 -32.29
C VAL A 11 -14.91 -40.95 -31.97
N GLY A 12 -15.57 -39.83 -32.27
CA GLY A 12 -16.50 -39.83 -33.41
C GLY A 12 -17.68 -38.85 -33.29
N CYS A 13 -18.04 -38.31 -34.46
CA CYS A 13 -19.04 -37.29 -34.75
C CYS A 13 -20.51 -37.75 -34.53
N GLY A 14 -21.40 -36.77 -34.35
CA GLY A 14 -22.84 -36.90 -34.58
C GLY A 14 -23.47 -35.52 -34.83
N LEU A 15 -23.84 -35.25 -36.08
CA LEU A 15 -24.75 -34.18 -36.49
C LEU A 15 -26.15 -34.78 -36.62
N ASP A 16 -27.18 -34.08 -36.12
CA ASP A 16 -28.45 -33.79 -36.80
C ASP A 16 -29.55 -33.35 -35.81
N GLY A 17 -30.30 -32.30 -36.16
CA GLY A 17 -31.54 -31.91 -35.49
C GLY A 17 -31.84 -30.40 -35.53
N ILE A 18 -32.47 -29.94 -36.61
CA ILE A 18 -33.07 -28.59 -36.79
C ILE A 18 -34.58 -28.66 -36.48
N SER A 19 -35.13 -27.65 -35.77
CA SER A 19 -36.50 -27.09 -35.89
C SER A 19 -36.76 -26.09 -34.73
N ASP A 20 -36.63 -24.78 -34.95
CA ASP A 20 -37.68 -23.76 -35.22
C ASP A 20 -38.43 -23.22 -33.99
N VAL A 21 -38.09 -21.99 -33.54
CA VAL A 21 -39.01 -20.93 -33.03
C VAL A 21 -38.31 -19.55 -33.21
N PRO A 22 -39.02 -18.46 -33.59
CA PRO A 22 -38.41 -17.21 -34.07
C PRO A 22 -38.31 -16.09 -33.02
N ASP A 23 -37.38 -15.17 -33.35
CA ASP A 23 -37.33 -13.73 -33.14
C ASP A 23 -37.14 -13.06 -31.75
N GLU A 24 -36.28 -12.03 -31.83
CA GLU A 24 -36.11 -10.84 -30.99
C GLU A 24 -35.08 -10.79 -29.82
N LEU A 25 -34.08 -9.90 -30.07
CA LEU A 25 -33.32 -9.06 -29.12
C LEU A 25 -32.18 -9.71 -28.31
N GLY A 26 -31.15 -10.16 -29.01
CA GLY A 26 -29.79 -10.25 -28.45
C GLY A 26 -29.04 -8.90 -28.48
N PRO A 27 -28.21 -8.57 -27.47
CA PRO A 27 -27.44 -7.34 -27.45
C PRO A 27 -26.42 -7.34 -28.58
N LYS A 28 -26.45 -6.29 -29.41
CA LYS A 28 -25.47 -6.01 -30.48
C LYS A 28 -24.06 -6.11 -29.92
N ALA A 29 -23.38 -7.23 -30.20
CA ALA A 29 -21.95 -7.33 -30.05
C ALA A 29 -21.31 -6.34 -31.04
N CYS A 30 -20.82 -5.22 -30.52
CA CYS A 30 -19.94 -4.34 -31.28
C CYS A 30 -18.66 -5.13 -31.57
N ARG A 31 -18.55 -5.70 -32.78
CA ARG A 31 -17.24 -6.11 -33.32
C ARG A 31 -16.42 -4.85 -33.52
N PRO A 32 -15.28 -4.66 -32.84
CA PRO A 32 -14.36 -3.62 -33.25
C PRO A 32 -13.78 -4.06 -34.59
N VAL A 33 -13.99 -3.24 -35.62
CA VAL A 33 -13.16 -3.26 -36.81
C VAL A 33 -11.78 -2.80 -36.34
N LEU A 34 -10.88 -3.75 -36.09
CA LEU A 34 -9.44 -3.50 -36.06
C LEU A 34 -9.06 -3.07 -37.49
N ARG A 35 -9.19 -1.77 -37.78
CA ARG A 35 -8.41 -1.17 -38.85
C ARG A 35 -6.97 -1.23 -38.36
N ASP A 36 -6.12 -1.88 -39.14
CA ASP A 36 -4.68 -1.82 -38.98
C ASP A 36 -4.27 -0.37 -38.74
N ILE A 37 -3.84 -0.06 -37.52
CA ILE A 37 -3.21 1.21 -37.20
C ILE A 37 -1.79 1.09 -37.76
N ALA A 38 -1.68 1.24 -39.07
CA ALA A 38 -0.42 1.54 -39.71
C ALA A 38 0.09 2.83 -39.07
N CYS A 39 1.28 2.75 -38.47
CA CYS A 39 2.00 3.94 -38.05
C CYS A 39 2.25 4.76 -39.32
N GLY A 40 1.58 5.90 -39.44
CA GLY A 40 1.86 6.86 -40.49
C GLY A 40 3.31 7.29 -40.33
N ALA A 41 4.15 6.81 -41.25
CA ALA A 41 5.46 7.38 -41.50
C ALA A 41 5.22 8.74 -42.16
N ASP A 42 5.24 9.79 -41.33
CA ASP A 42 5.57 11.13 -41.80
C ASP A 42 6.97 11.42 -41.27
N ASP A 43 7.84 11.77 -42.22
CA ASP A 43 9.28 11.97 -42.06
C ASP A 43 9.60 13.00 -40.97
N ASN A 44 10.06 12.52 -39.80
CA ASN A 44 10.97 13.22 -38.89
C ASN A 44 11.47 12.22 -37.84
N GLU A 45 12.79 11.96 -37.85
CA GLU A 45 13.59 11.16 -36.89
C GLU A 45 12.87 9.96 -36.24
N GLU A 46 13.24 8.74 -36.66
CA GLU A 46 12.75 7.44 -36.18
C GLU A 46 12.72 7.35 -34.65
N ALA A 47 11.64 7.84 -34.05
CA ALA A 47 11.32 7.60 -32.66
C ALA A 47 10.97 6.12 -32.54
N GLY A 48 11.80 5.36 -31.83
CA GLY A 48 11.56 3.94 -31.55
C GLY A 48 10.12 3.69 -31.09
N GLY A 49 9.55 2.56 -31.48
CA GLY A 49 8.16 2.21 -31.16
C GLY A 49 7.87 2.11 -29.65
N ASP A 50 8.91 2.09 -28.82
CA ASP A 50 8.89 2.12 -27.34
C ASP A 50 9.18 3.51 -26.75
N SER A 51 9.48 4.51 -27.57
CA SER A 51 9.88 5.84 -27.13
C SER A 51 8.76 6.54 -26.35
N VAL A 52 9.16 7.37 -25.40
CA VAL A 52 8.21 8.18 -24.60
C VAL A 52 7.40 9.12 -25.49
N ALA A 53 7.97 9.60 -26.60
CA ALA A 53 7.27 10.44 -27.57
C ALA A 53 6.13 9.68 -28.28
N CYS A 54 6.36 8.42 -28.68
CA CYS A 54 5.31 7.55 -29.23
C CYS A 54 4.22 7.26 -28.20
N LEU A 55 4.61 6.96 -26.95
CA LEU A 55 3.66 6.73 -25.85
C LEU A 55 2.80 7.96 -25.55
N GLU A 56 3.42 9.14 -25.55
CA GLU A 56 2.74 10.42 -25.34
C GLU A 56 1.80 10.76 -26.50
N ALA A 57 2.21 10.52 -27.74
CA ALA A 57 1.37 10.69 -28.92
C ALA A 57 0.14 9.77 -28.89
N ASP A 58 0.31 8.51 -28.48
CA ASP A 58 -0.79 7.56 -28.33
C ASP A 58 -1.76 7.95 -27.20
N ILE A 59 -1.24 8.41 -26.06
CA ILE A 59 -2.08 8.91 -24.95
C ILE A 59 -2.81 10.20 -25.35
N ARG A 60 -2.17 11.12 -26.07
CA ARG A 60 -2.81 12.34 -26.58
C ARG A 60 -3.92 12.00 -27.58
N ARG A 61 -3.66 11.10 -28.54
CA ARG A 61 -4.69 10.63 -29.49
C ARG A 61 -5.87 9.98 -28.78
N LEU A 62 -5.63 9.21 -27.71
CA LEU A 62 -6.70 8.65 -26.89
C LEU A 62 -7.55 9.76 -26.24
N LEU A 63 -6.90 10.79 -25.68
CA LEU A 63 -7.58 11.91 -25.05
C LEU A 63 -8.35 12.78 -26.07
N ASP A 64 -7.77 13.01 -27.25
CA ASP A 64 -8.41 13.75 -28.34
C ASP A 64 -9.66 12.98 -28.83
N ASN A 65 -9.54 11.66 -29.00
CA ASN A 65 -10.68 10.81 -29.36
C ASN A 65 -11.78 10.79 -28.29
N VAL A 66 -11.42 10.91 -27.01
CA VAL A 66 -12.40 11.06 -25.91
C VAL A 66 -13.06 12.44 -25.94
N SER A 67 -12.32 13.49 -26.32
CA SER A 67 -12.83 14.87 -26.37
C SER A 67 -13.78 15.16 -27.53
N VAL A 68 -13.71 14.38 -28.61
CA VAL A 68 -14.57 14.53 -29.82
C VAL A 68 -15.94 13.85 -29.65
N ILE A 69 -16.15 13.07 -28.60
CA ILE A 69 -17.41 12.37 -28.36
C ILE A 69 -18.29 13.23 -27.44
N GLU A 70 -18.94 14.22 -28.04
CA GLU A 70 -20.18 14.77 -27.49
C GLU A 70 -21.32 13.82 -27.86
N ASP A 71 -22.04 13.37 -26.82
CA ASP A 71 -23.32 12.65 -26.85
C ASP A 71 -23.40 11.26 -27.51
N GLY A 72 -23.41 10.22 -26.65
CA GLY A 72 -24.32 9.09 -26.86
C GLY A 72 -23.73 7.70 -27.15
N GLY A 73 -22.41 7.54 -27.25
CA GLY A 73 -21.77 6.23 -27.50
C GLY A 73 -20.66 5.93 -26.50
N GLY A 74 -21.04 5.53 -25.29
CA GLY A 74 -20.15 5.45 -24.12
C GLY A 74 -18.92 4.56 -24.29
N TRP A 75 -17.74 5.19 -24.32
CA TRP A 75 -16.49 4.50 -24.01
C TRP A 75 -16.54 4.13 -22.53
N SER A 76 -16.67 2.84 -22.22
CA SER A 76 -16.69 2.37 -20.84
C SER A 76 -15.31 2.58 -20.18
N ALA A 77 -15.27 2.85 -18.88
CA ALA A 77 -14.01 2.93 -18.13
C ALA A 77 -13.17 1.64 -18.22
N SER A 78 -13.80 0.51 -18.54
CA SER A 78 -13.14 -0.75 -18.92
C SER A 78 -12.37 -0.63 -20.23
N PHE A 79 -12.94 0.01 -21.25
CA PHE A 79 -12.27 0.22 -22.53
C PHE A 79 -11.03 1.12 -22.37
N MET A 80 -11.14 2.25 -21.67
CA MET A 80 -9.99 3.12 -21.41
C MET A 80 -8.87 2.39 -20.67
N ARG A 81 -9.25 1.57 -19.68
CA ARG A 81 -8.30 0.76 -18.90
C ARG A 81 -7.62 -0.29 -19.75
N ASP A 82 -8.36 -0.99 -20.61
CA ASP A 82 -7.81 -2.04 -21.47
C ASP A 82 -6.96 -1.46 -22.59
N HIS A 83 -7.32 -0.27 -23.11
CA HIS A 83 -6.48 0.45 -24.05
C HIS A 83 -5.16 0.90 -23.42
N LEU A 84 -5.19 1.52 -22.23
CA LEU A 84 -3.98 1.88 -21.49
C LEU A 84 -3.12 0.66 -21.14
N ARG A 85 -3.74 -0.47 -20.77
CA ARG A 85 -3.03 -1.75 -20.56
C ARG A 85 -2.37 -2.26 -21.83
N THR A 86 -3.04 -2.14 -22.98
CA THR A 86 -2.50 -2.57 -24.28
C THR A 86 -1.32 -1.72 -24.69
N VAL A 87 -1.43 -0.39 -24.52
CA VAL A 87 -0.34 0.56 -24.77
C VAL A 87 0.86 0.30 -23.85
N LEU A 88 0.61 0.03 -22.56
CA LEU A 88 1.66 -0.36 -21.60
C LEU A 88 2.28 -1.72 -21.94
N ALA A 89 1.48 -2.72 -22.32
CA ALA A 89 1.98 -4.04 -22.70
C ALA A 89 2.85 -3.98 -23.96
N ARG A 90 2.43 -3.18 -24.96
CA ARG A 90 3.18 -2.97 -26.20
C ARG A 90 4.50 -2.26 -25.95
N SER A 91 4.49 -1.15 -25.23
CA SER A 91 5.73 -0.41 -24.87
C SER A 91 6.67 -1.27 -24.02
N THR A 92 6.15 -2.04 -23.06
CA THR A 92 6.97 -2.96 -22.25
C THR A 92 7.57 -4.08 -23.10
N SER A 93 6.83 -4.61 -24.08
CA SER A 93 7.32 -5.66 -24.99
C SER A 93 8.41 -5.14 -25.93
N LEU A 94 8.26 -3.92 -26.45
CA LEU A 94 9.25 -3.29 -27.32
C LEU A 94 10.51 -2.92 -26.53
N ALA A 95 10.38 -2.27 -25.37
CA ALA A 95 11.51 -1.97 -24.48
C ALA A 95 12.28 -3.23 -24.04
N ARG A 96 11.60 -4.38 -23.87
CA ARG A 96 12.26 -5.67 -23.58
C ARG A 96 13.03 -6.20 -24.80
N SER A 97 12.47 -6.07 -26.00
CA SER A 97 13.15 -6.43 -27.25
C SER A 97 14.41 -5.57 -27.46
N ASP A 98 14.34 -4.28 -27.15
CA ASP A 98 15.46 -3.34 -27.32
C ASP A 98 16.56 -3.53 -26.25
N LEU A 99 16.16 -3.93 -25.03
CA LEU A 99 17.08 -4.40 -23.99
C LEU A 99 17.80 -5.71 -24.39
N GLU A 100 17.10 -6.64 -25.05
CA GLU A 100 17.68 -7.88 -25.57
C GLU A 100 18.58 -7.64 -26.81
N ALA A 101 18.31 -6.59 -27.58
CA ALA A 101 19.10 -6.15 -28.74
C ALA A 101 20.29 -5.23 -28.38
N GLY A 102 20.42 -4.81 -27.12
CA GLY A 102 21.55 -3.99 -26.65
C GLY A 102 21.53 -2.52 -27.13
N ALA A 103 20.43 -2.05 -27.71
CA ALA A 103 20.27 -0.68 -28.20
C ALA A 103 19.78 0.24 -27.07
N LEU A 104 20.67 0.61 -26.14
CA LEU A 104 20.36 1.61 -25.12
C LEU A 104 20.66 3.02 -25.66
N GLU A 105 19.94 3.45 -26.69
CA GLU A 105 19.91 4.86 -27.05
C GLU A 105 19.12 5.63 -25.99
N LYS A 106 19.78 6.65 -25.41
CA LYS A 106 19.23 7.47 -24.33
C LYS A 106 18.10 8.35 -24.88
N CYS A 107 16.89 7.82 -24.90
CA CYS A 107 15.70 8.61 -25.10
C CYS A 107 15.34 9.32 -23.77
N THR A 108 16.10 10.34 -23.38
CA THR A 108 15.85 11.16 -22.18
C THR A 108 15.17 12.50 -22.49
N ASP A 109 15.09 12.89 -23.76
CA ASP A 109 14.88 14.29 -24.14
C ASP A 109 13.43 14.79 -24.02
N GLY A 110 12.45 13.89 -23.83
CA GLY A 110 11.05 14.29 -23.55
C GLY A 110 10.74 14.47 -22.05
N LEU A 111 11.42 13.71 -21.18
CA LEU A 111 11.10 13.61 -19.76
C LEU A 111 11.68 14.72 -18.89
N ASP A 112 12.35 15.73 -19.43
CA ASP A 112 12.76 16.90 -18.62
C ASP A 112 11.85 18.12 -18.84
N SER A 113 10.91 18.01 -19.78
CA SER A 113 9.98 19.08 -20.17
C SER A 113 8.71 19.19 -19.31
N PHE A 114 8.37 18.18 -18.50
CA PHE A 114 7.13 18.24 -17.73
C PHE A 114 7.18 19.32 -16.64
N PRO A 115 6.04 20.01 -16.37
CA PRO A 115 5.92 20.92 -15.24
C PRO A 115 6.21 20.24 -13.89
N GLU A 116 6.78 20.99 -12.94
CA GLU A 116 7.10 20.51 -11.58
C GLU A 116 5.89 19.91 -10.85
N SER A 117 4.69 20.41 -11.16
CA SER A 117 3.42 19.90 -10.62
C SER A 117 3.10 18.48 -11.09
N VAL A 118 3.51 18.10 -12.30
CA VAL A 118 3.32 16.75 -12.87
C VAL A 118 4.32 15.79 -12.24
N TRP A 119 5.58 16.19 -12.08
CA TRP A 119 6.59 15.40 -11.36
C TRP A 119 6.17 15.07 -9.94
N GLY A 120 5.72 16.09 -9.20
CA GLY A 120 5.24 15.90 -7.84
C GLY A 120 4.07 14.93 -7.76
N ARG A 121 3.24 14.82 -8.81
CA ARG A 121 2.16 13.81 -8.87
C ARG A 121 2.71 12.42 -9.16
N ILE A 122 3.55 12.26 -10.17
CA ILE A 122 4.14 10.96 -10.54
C ILE A 122 4.89 10.36 -9.34
N LEU A 123 5.81 11.11 -8.74
CA LEU A 123 6.66 10.66 -7.64
C LEU A 123 5.87 10.26 -6.39
N ARG A 124 4.69 10.83 -6.15
CA ARG A 124 3.83 10.48 -5.00
C ARG A 124 3.11 9.14 -5.17
N HIS A 125 2.94 8.66 -6.39
CA HIS A 125 2.27 7.38 -6.66
C HIS A 125 3.23 6.19 -6.61
N LEU A 126 4.51 6.44 -6.89
CA LEU A 126 5.57 5.44 -6.83
C LEU A 126 5.83 4.96 -5.40
N ASP A 127 6.28 3.72 -5.24
CA ASP A 127 6.77 3.23 -3.96
C ASP A 127 8.27 3.53 -3.79
N GLY A 128 8.83 3.24 -2.61
CA GLY A 128 10.25 3.52 -2.38
C GLY A 128 11.21 2.67 -3.22
N LYS A 129 10.81 1.47 -3.67
CA LYS A 129 11.64 0.64 -4.56
C LYS A 129 11.70 1.27 -5.94
N ASP A 130 10.55 1.68 -6.47
CA ASP A 130 10.45 2.36 -7.76
C ASP A 130 11.26 3.65 -7.79
N LEU A 131 11.19 4.46 -6.71
CA LEU A 131 11.99 5.68 -6.59
C LEU A 131 13.49 5.40 -6.59
N VAL A 132 13.95 4.34 -5.92
CA VAL A 132 15.36 3.96 -5.94
C VAL A 132 15.77 3.54 -7.35
N THR A 133 14.97 2.70 -8.02
CA THR A 133 15.24 2.28 -9.40
C THR A 133 15.31 3.47 -10.36
N LEU A 134 14.33 4.39 -10.30
CA LEU A 134 14.34 5.60 -11.12
C LEU A 134 15.54 6.50 -10.84
N SER A 135 15.96 6.61 -9.58
CA SER A 135 17.13 7.43 -9.21
C SER A 135 18.43 6.98 -9.88
N LEU A 136 18.50 5.74 -10.40
CA LEU A 136 19.66 5.19 -11.09
C LEU A 136 19.67 5.49 -12.59
N THR A 137 18.56 5.97 -13.16
CA THR A 137 18.41 6.15 -14.61
C THR A 137 19.08 7.42 -15.13
N SER A 138 19.03 8.53 -14.38
CA SER A 138 19.66 9.81 -14.77
C SER A 138 19.96 10.69 -13.56
N LYS A 139 20.85 11.69 -13.74
CA LYS A 139 21.15 12.69 -12.70
C LYS A 139 19.93 13.53 -12.33
N THR A 140 19.04 13.82 -13.29
CA THR A 140 17.81 14.57 -13.05
C THR A 140 16.84 13.75 -12.19
N TRP A 141 16.64 12.47 -12.54
CA TRP A 141 15.82 11.55 -11.73
C TRP A 141 16.40 11.34 -10.34
N HIS A 142 17.73 11.21 -10.22
CA HIS A 142 18.39 11.12 -8.93
C HIS A 142 18.04 12.30 -8.02
N LYS A 143 18.20 13.54 -8.51
CA LYS A 143 17.89 14.75 -7.75
C LYS A 143 16.42 14.84 -7.35
N ARG A 144 15.50 14.44 -8.24
CA ARG A 144 14.04 14.46 -7.97
C ARG A 144 13.64 13.37 -6.96
N CYS A 145 14.15 12.16 -7.11
CA CYS A 145 13.89 11.03 -6.19
C CYS A 145 14.53 11.24 -4.81
N ASP A 146 15.56 12.07 -4.71
CA ASP A 146 16.21 12.43 -3.45
C ASP A 146 15.49 13.56 -2.68
N ASP A 147 14.43 14.16 -3.23
CA ASP A 147 13.65 15.21 -2.53
C ASP A 147 13.06 14.69 -1.20
N PRO A 148 13.41 15.30 -0.05
CA PRO A 148 12.85 14.94 1.26
C PRO A 148 11.33 14.96 1.31
N LYS A 149 10.66 15.82 0.52
CA LYS A 149 9.18 15.92 0.49
C LYS A 149 8.54 14.66 -0.08
N VAL A 150 9.18 13.98 -1.02
CA VAL A 150 8.69 12.72 -1.60
C VAL A 150 8.74 11.62 -0.54
N TRP A 151 9.89 11.46 0.13
CA TRP A 151 10.04 10.49 1.21
C TRP A 151 9.15 10.78 2.41
N MET A 152 8.96 12.05 2.76
CA MET A 152 8.00 12.47 3.77
C MET A 152 6.58 12.03 3.40
N HIS A 153 6.15 12.27 2.16
CA HIS A 153 4.82 11.86 1.70
C HIS A 153 4.62 10.34 1.83
N LEU A 154 5.61 9.55 1.42
CA LEU A 154 5.59 8.10 1.52
C LEU A 154 5.49 7.59 2.98
N CYS A 155 6.24 8.20 3.89
CA CYS A 155 6.16 7.88 5.31
C CYS A 155 4.80 8.26 5.91
N LEU A 156 4.29 9.46 5.60
CA LEU A 156 3.02 9.96 6.10
C LEU A 156 1.80 9.16 5.59
N ARG A 157 1.89 8.57 4.40
CA ARG A 157 0.87 7.64 3.88
C ARG A 157 0.76 6.38 4.75
N ARG A 158 1.86 5.95 5.37
CA ARG A 158 1.89 4.78 6.26
C ARG A 158 1.56 5.14 7.70
N CYS A 159 2.14 6.22 8.23
CA CYS A 159 1.89 6.73 9.57
C CYS A 159 1.73 8.25 9.52
N ARG A 160 0.48 8.72 9.64
CA ARG A 160 0.18 10.16 9.59
C ARG A 160 0.69 10.91 10.81
N SER A 161 0.76 10.21 11.95
CA SER A 161 1.14 10.79 13.24
C SER A 161 2.57 11.34 13.25
N LEU A 162 3.45 10.86 12.36
CA LEU A 162 4.81 11.41 12.19
C LEU A 162 4.86 12.90 11.84
N ARG A 163 3.76 13.47 11.32
CA ARG A 163 3.67 14.90 11.03
C ARG A 163 3.71 15.75 12.31
N ASN A 164 3.05 15.30 13.37
CA ASN A 164 2.73 16.13 14.54
C ASN A 164 3.28 15.56 15.86
N ASP A 165 3.50 14.25 15.95
CA ASP A 165 3.97 13.59 17.18
C ASP A 165 5.50 13.46 17.19
N ASN A 166 6.16 14.45 17.78
CA ASN A 166 7.62 14.42 17.98
C ASN A 166 8.09 13.28 18.89
N ALA A 167 7.25 12.78 19.81
CA ALA A 167 7.63 11.68 20.68
C ALA A 167 7.64 10.33 19.95
N LEU A 168 6.83 10.18 18.90
CA LEU A 168 6.86 8.99 18.05
C LEU A 168 8.21 8.83 17.33
N TRP A 169 8.82 9.93 16.89
CA TRP A 169 10.17 9.91 16.30
C TRP A 169 11.21 9.32 17.23
N VAL A 170 11.13 9.69 18.52
CA VAL A 170 12.01 9.17 19.58
C VAL A 170 11.79 7.66 19.81
N MET A 171 10.58 7.15 19.60
CA MET A 171 10.33 5.71 19.72
C MET A 171 10.94 4.91 18.57
N LEU A 172 10.84 5.44 17.34
CA LEU A 172 11.31 4.81 16.10
C LEU A 172 12.83 4.88 15.91
N ASN A 173 13.50 5.77 16.65
CA ASN A 173 14.95 5.99 16.78
C ASN A 173 15.87 5.21 15.83
N ARG A 174 16.05 5.75 14.61
CA ARG A 174 17.17 5.43 13.71
C ARG A 174 17.67 6.71 13.05
N THR A 175 18.74 7.26 13.62
CA THR A 175 19.56 8.41 13.18
C THR A 175 19.03 9.83 13.46
N SER A 176 20.01 10.73 13.64
CA SER A 176 19.92 12.18 13.81
C SER A 176 18.84 12.85 12.94
N LEU A 177 18.23 13.94 13.45
CA LEU A 177 17.28 14.84 12.79
C LEU A 177 17.90 15.58 11.59
N THR A 178 18.49 14.83 10.66
CA THR A 178 19.01 15.34 9.38
C THR A 178 17.90 15.41 8.35
N ASP A 179 18.12 16.14 7.27
CA ASP A 179 17.17 16.27 6.16
C ASP A 179 16.78 14.92 5.52
N ASN A 180 17.66 13.91 5.64
CA ASN A 180 17.44 12.55 5.09
C ASN A 180 16.65 11.59 6.01
N ARG A 181 16.15 12.06 7.16
CA ARG A 181 15.46 11.21 8.14
C ARG A 181 14.25 10.43 7.58
N TRP A 182 13.56 10.99 6.59
CA TRP A 182 12.37 10.36 6.00
C TRP A 182 12.75 9.16 5.14
N ARG A 183 13.82 9.31 4.35
CA ARG A 183 14.34 8.24 3.50
C ARG A 183 14.91 7.10 4.34
N SER A 184 15.61 7.39 5.43
CA SER A 184 16.15 6.37 6.34
C SER A 184 15.05 5.63 7.13
N LEU A 185 13.94 6.31 7.45
CA LEU A 185 12.82 5.73 8.17
C LEU A 185 11.98 4.78 7.30
N TYR A 186 11.74 5.15 6.04
CA TYR A 186 10.80 4.46 5.15
C TYR A 186 10.97 2.92 5.09
N PRO A 187 12.17 2.35 4.92
CA PRO A 187 12.35 0.89 4.91
C PRO A 187 11.79 0.19 6.15
N SER A 188 11.92 0.82 7.33
CA SER A 188 11.42 0.28 8.59
C SER A 188 9.88 0.25 8.62
N LEU A 189 9.23 1.28 8.08
CA LEU A 189 7.77 1.36 7.96
C LEU A 189 7.21 0.42 6.88
N VAL A 190 8.02 0.02 5.90
CA VAL A 190 7.64 -0.98 4.89
C VAL A 190 7.74 -2.39 5.44
N LYS A 191 8.80 -2.68 6.22
CA LYS A 191 9.04 -4.01 6.79
C LYS A 191 7.92 -4.46 7.74
N SER A 192 7.28 -3.53 8.43
CA SER A 192 6.18 -3.80 9.35
C SER A 192 4.94 -3.05 8.87
N PRO A 193 4.10 -3.67 8.02
CA PRO A 193 2.88 -3.03 7.54
C PRO A 193 1.98 -2.65 8.72
N PRO A 194 1.31 -1.48 8.66
CA PRO A 194 0.35 -1.14 9.68
C PRO A 194 -0.81 -2.13 9.69
N TRP A 195 -1.24 -2.53 10.87
CA TRP A 195 -2.36 -3.44 11.06
C TRP A 195 -3.59 -2.67 11.54
N THR A 196 -4.70 -2.78 10.80
CA THR A 196 -5.95 -2.11 11.13
C THR A 196 -6.92 -3.08 11.80
N PHE A 197 -7.56 -2.66 12.89
CA PHE A 197 -8.55 -3.46 13.62
C PHE A 197 -9.61 -2.60 14.29
N SER A 198 -10.78 -3.20 14.54
CA SER A 198 -11.85 -2.59 15.34
C SER A 198 -11.62 -2.81 16.83
N LEU A 199 -11.68 -1.74 17.62
CA LEU A 199 -11.58 -1.81 19.07
C LEU A 199 -12.98 -1.85 19.71
N HIS A 200 -13.21 -2.82 20.59
CA HIS A 200 -14.47 -2.99 21.30
C HIS A 200 -14.28 -3.03 22.81
N LYS A 201 -15.31 -2.58 23.52
CA LYS A 201 -15.59 -2.91 24.92
C LYS A 201 -16.79 -3.87 24.95
N PRO A 202 -17.04 -4.56 26.08
CA PRO A 202 -18.21 -5.43 26.20
C PRO A 202 -19.50 -4.71 25.77
N GLY A 203 -20.15 -5.23 24.73
CA GLY A 203 -21.40 -4.68 24.17
C GLY A 203 -21.27 -3.36 23.42
N LYS A 204 -20.07 -2.83 23.14
CA LYS A 204 -19.89 -1.50 22.53
C LYS A 204 -18.67 -1.40 21.62
N PHE A 205 -18.89 -0.96 20.38
CA PHE A 205 -17.81 -0.48 19.51
C PHE A 205 -17.21 0.81 20.04
N VAL A 206 -15.88 0.91 20.02
CA VAL A 206 -15.14 2.09 20.47
C VAL A 206 -14.69 2.92 19.27
N CYS A 207 -13.79 2.38 18.46
CA CYS A 207 -13.20 3.05 17.29
C CYS A 207 -12.45 2.03 16.41
N THR A 208 -12.10 2.42 15.19
CA THR A 208 -11.12 1.70 14.36
C THR A 208 -9.73 2.24 14.62
N LEU A 209 -8.76 1.35 14.82
CA LEU A 209 -7.37 1.69 15.08
C LEU A 209 -6.46 1.12 14.01
N LYS A 210 -5.40 1.87 13.72
CA LYS A 210 -4.24 1.44 12.97
C LYS A 210 -3.07 1.29 13.95
N ALA A 211 -2.60 0.06 14.13
CA ALA A 211 -1.40 -0.27 14.88
C ALA A 211 -0.17 -0.19 13.97
N ILE A 212 0.84 0.54 14.42
CA ILE A 212 2.13 0.66 13.76
C ILE A 212 3.16 0.05 14.70
N CYS A 213 3.93 -0.92 14.20
CA CYS A 213 5.04 -1.45 14.97
C CYS A 213 6.17 -0.43 15.04
N VAL A 214 6.58 -0.10 16.26
CA VAL A 214 7.72 0.79 16.49
C VAL A 214 8.97 0.02 16.92
N ARG A 215 8.82 -1.15 17.56
CA ARG A 215 9.94 -2.01 17.97
C ARG A 215 9.56 -3.49 17.94
N ASN A 216 10.55 -4.33 17.60
CA ASN A 216 10.50 -5.80 17.65
C ASN A 216 9.25 -6.39 17.01
N TRP A 217 9.11 -6.27 15.69
CA TRP A 217 8.06 -7.00 14.99
C TRP A 217 8.35 -8.50 15.05
N VAL A 218 7.54 -9.24 15.81
CA VAL A 218 7.67 -10.70 16.01
C VAL A 218 6.38 -11.43 15.59
N VAL A 219 5.52 -10.79 14.79
CA VAL A 219 4.19 -11.30 14.49
C VAL A 219 4.02 -11.54 13.00
N GLU A 220 3.63 -12.75 12.62
CA GLU A 220 3.19 -13.08 11.27
C GLU A 220 1.81 -12.45 11.00
N GLU A 221 1.66 -11.78 9.86
CA GLU A 221 0.50 -10.92 9.56
C GLU A 221 -0.84 -11.68 9.57
N GLU A 222 -0.84 -12.95 9.13
CA GLU A 222 -2.02 -13.84 9.12
C GLU A 222 -2.57 -14.16 10.53
N SER A 223 -1.79 -13.88 11.56
CA SER A 223 -2.16 -14.14 12.96
C SER A 223 -2.71 -12.92 13.71
N LEU A 224 -2.93 -11.80 13.03
CA LEU A 224 -3.45 -10.57 13.64
C LEU A 224 -4.98 -10.47 13.49
N PRO A 225 -5.71 -10.27 14.61
CA PRO A 225 -7.17 -10.27 14.57
C PRO A 225 -7.74 -8.99 13.93
N SER A 226 -8.88 -9.07 13.25
CA SER A 226 -9.57 -7.87 12.72
C SER A 226 -10.33 -7.07 13.79
N SER A 227 -10.55 -7.67 14.96
CA SER A 227 -11.26 -7.07 16.08
C SER A 227 -10.62 -7.43 17.42
N LEU A 228 -10.49 -6.45 18.31
CA LEU A 228 -9.98 -6.63 19.67
C LEU A 228 -11.00 -6.18 20.70
N LEU A 229 -11.35 -7.09 21.61
CA LEU A 229 -12.25 -6.84 22.73
C LEU A 229 -11.46 -6.62 24.02
N VAL A 230 -11.49 -5.39 24.54
CA VAL A 230 -10.85 -5.01 25.80
C VAL A 230 -11.74 -5.45 26.97
N LYS A 231 -11.54 -6.67 27.46
CA LYS A 231 -12.32 -7.25 28.56
C LYS A 231 -11.81 -6.84 29.94
N ARG A 232 -10.50 -6.57 30.08
CA ARG A 232 -9.85 -6.36 31.37
C ARG A 232 -9.02 -5.09 31.36
N ARG A 233 -8.65 -4.66 32.56
CA ARG A 233 -7.73 -3.55 32.83
C ARG A 233 -6.90 -3.87 34.06
N PHE A 234 -5.68 -3.36 34.12
CA PHE A 234 -4.78 -3.55 35.27
C PHE A 234 -4.04 -2.25 35.59
N ASP A 235 -3.43 -2.18 36.76
CA ASP A 235 -2.72 -0.96 37.19
C ASP A 235 -1.50 -0.66 36.31
N GLN A 236 -1.37 0.60 35.89
CA GLN A 236 -0.22 1.00 35.09
C GLN A 236 1.12 0.81 35.82
N CYS A 237 1.15 0.74 37.16
CA CYS A 237 2.38 0.44 37.91
C CYS A 237 3.00 -0.93 37.59
N TYR A 238 2.22 -1.87 37.03
CA TYR A 238 2.72 -3.18 36.63
C TYR A 238 3.38 -3.20 35.25
N LEU A 239 3.38 -2.09 34.51
CA LEU A 239 3.95 -2.04 33.15
C LEU A 239 5.44 -2.38 33.11
N ASP A 240 6.21 -2.06 34.15
CA ASP A 240 7.64 -2.40 34.26
C ASP A 240 7.89 -3.92 34.12
N LYS A 241 6.89 -4.76 34.43
CA LYS A 241 6.98 -6.24 34.28
C LYS A 241 6.81 -6.71 32.83
N PHE A 242 6.12 -5.92 32.01
CA PHE A 242 5.73 -6.28 30.65
C PHE A 242 6.57 -5.59 29.57
N CYS A 243 7.06 -4.38 29.85
CA CYS A 243 7.88 -3.60 28.93
C CYS A 243 9.33 -4.13 28.88
N LYS A 244 9.52 -5.34 28.33
CA LYS A 244 10.86 -5.90 28.13
C LYS A 244 11.48 -5.44 26.81
N PRO A 245 12.82 -5.32 26.70
CA PRO A 245 13.49 -4.86 25.48
C PRO A 245 13.12 -5.62 24.21
N GLU A 246 12.76 -6.90 24.31
CA GLU A 246 12.37 -7.80 23.23
C GLU A 246 10.87 -7.75 22.88
N THR A 247 10.07 -7.01 23.65
CA THR A 247 8.62 -6.99 23.47
C THR A 247 8.24 -6.20 22.22
N CYS A 248 7.30 -6.73 21.44
CA CYS A 248 6.72 -6.02 20.31
C CYS A 248 5.95 -4.80 20.82
N THR A 249 6.41 -3.61 20.43
CA THR A 249 5.82 -2.33 20.85
C THR A 249 5.07 -1.72 19.68
N LEU A 250 3.86 -1.25 19.97
CA LEU A 250 2.95 -0.64 19.01
C LEU A 250 2.69 0.82 19.36
N TYR A 251 2.45 1.61 18.32
CA TYR A 251 1.82 2.93 18.38
C TYR A 251 0.45 2.83 17.70
N PHE A 252 -0.59 3.39 18.32
CA PHE A 252 -1.95 3.34 17.76
C PHE A 252 -2.41 4.73 17.33
N GLU A 253 -2.75 4.86 16.04
CA GLU A 253 -3.50 6.00 15.53
C GLU A 253 -4.94 5.59 15.22
N PRO A 254 -5.95 6.44 15.53
CA PRO A 254 -7.31 6.17 15.09
C PRO A 254 -7.39 6.19 13.56
N GLU A 255 -8.48 5.71 12.97
CA GLU A 255 -8.71 5.85 11.53
C GLU A 255 -9.02 7.31 11.15
N SER A 256 -9.77 8.03 11.98
CA SER A 256 -10.07 9.46 11.82
C SER A 256 -9.35 10.30 12.88
N GLU A 257 -8.82 11.48 12.53
CA GLU A 257 -8.06 12.32 13.48
C GLU A 257 -8.92 12.80 14.66
N ASN A 258 -10.22 12.99 14.43
CA ASN A 258 -11.17 13.47 15.43
C ASN A 258 -12.06 12.34 15.97
N ASP A 259 -11.55 11.10 16.01
CA ASP A 259 -12.31 9.96 16.53
C ASP A 259 -12.61 10.12 18.03
N VAL A 260 -13.87 10.43 18.33
CA VAL A 260 -14.37 10.66 19.70
C VAL A 260 -14.25 9.39 20.55
N GLY A 261 -14.42 8.22 19.95
CA GLY A 261 -14.30 6.93 20.61
C GLY A 261 -12.88 6.67 21.10
N TYR A 262 -11.89 6.93 20.25
CA TYR A 262 -10.47 6.86 20.60
C TYR A 262 -10.12 7.81 21.74
N ASN A 263 -10.49 9.09 21.61
CA ASN A 263 -10.18 10.10 22.62
C ASN A 263 -10.81 9.76 23.98
N ASN A 264 -12.08 9.31 23.98
CA ASN A 264 -12.75 8.85 25.20
C ASN A 264 -12.10 7.60 25.79
N PHE A 265 -11.59 6.69 24.96
CA PHE A 265 -10.91 5.49 25.43
C PHE A 265 -9.57 5.81 26.11
N VAL A 266 -8.75 6.67 25.47
CA VAL A 266 -7.48 7.14 26.03
C VAL A 266 -7.72 7.87 27.36
N LYS A 267 -8.69 8.80 27.39
CA LYS A 267 -9.07 9.53 28.60
C LYS A 267 -9.54 8.58 29.71
N TYR A 268 -10.42 7.62 29.37
CA TYR A 268 -10.92 6.62 30.32
C TYR A 268 -9.80 5.82 31.01
N LEU A 269 -8.78 5.38 30.26
CA LEU A 269 -7.64 4.64 30.81
C LEU A 269 -6.74 5.55 31.67
N THR A 270 -6.49 6.77 31.19
CA THR A 270 -5.67 7.79 31.86
C THR A 270 -6.25 8.18 33.22
N ASP A 271 -7.54 8.56 33.26
CA ASP A 271 -8.23 9.00 34.47
C ASP A 271 -8.26 7.92 35.55
N ARG A 272 -8.33 6.64 35.12
CA ARG A 272 -8.35 5.48 36.01
C ARG A 272 -6.96 4.98 36.39
N LYS A 273 -5.89 5.53 35.81
CA LYS A 273 -4.49 5.07 35.97
C LYS A 273 -4.32 3.58 35.63
N ARG A 274 -5.01 3.11 34.57
CA ARG A 274 -5.02 1.70 34.16
C ARG A 274 -4.55 1.52 32.72
N ALA A 275 -3.97 0.37 32.42
CA ALA A 275 -3.80 -0.12 31.06
C ALA A 275 -4.98 -1.04 30.69
N GLY A 276 -5.39 -1.01 29.42
CA GLY A 276 -6.40 -1.91 28.85
C GLY A 276 -5.77 -3.24 28.43
N LEU A 277 -6.53 -4.33 28.51
CA LEU A 277 -6.08 -5.66 28.12
C LEU A 277 -7.13 -6.35 27.25
N ALA A 278 -6.73 -6.72 26.04
CA ALA A 278 -7.45 -7.65 25.18
C ALA A 278 -6.68 -8.98 25.08
N HIS A 279 -7.42 -10.07 24.93
CA HIS A 279 -6.89 -11.42 24.81
C HIS A 279 -7.50 -12.10 23.60
N THR A 280 -6.64 -12.70 22.78
CA THR A 280 -7.03 -13.60 21.69
C THR A 280 -6.38 -14.96 21.90
N GLU A 281 -6.70 -15.93 21.05
CA GLU A 281 -6.10 -17.27 21.10
C GLU A 281 -4.58 -17.16 20.91
N GLY A 282 -3.84 -17.20 22.02
CA GLY A 282 -2.37 -17.24 22.04
C GLY A 282 -1.65 -15.93 22.34
N ARG A 283 -2.34 -14.77 22.44
CA ARG A 283 -1.68 -13.48 22.70
C ARG A 283 -2.52 -12.52 23.55
N PHE A 284 -1.81 -11.62 24.21
CA PHE A 284 -2.36 -10.46 24.89
C PHE A 284 -1.96 -9.17 24.19
N PHE A 285 -2.92 -8.27 24.07
CA PHE A 285 -2.72 -6.92 23.57
C PHE A 285 -2.94 -5.95 24.72
N VAL A 286 -1.88 -5.24 25.08
CA VAL A 286 -1.90 -4.23 26.14
C VAL A 286 -2.05 -2.86 25.51
N PHE A 287 -3.04 -2.10 25.97
CA PHE A 287 -3.29 -0.72 25.58
C PHE A 287 -2.84 0.22 26.69
N ILE A 288 -1.81 1.00 26.41
CA ILE A 288 -1.12 1.83 27.39
C ILE A 288 -1.43 3.30 27.08
N PRO A 289 -2.19 4.00 27.95
CA PRO A 289 -2.44 5.43 27.78
C PRO A 289 -1.17 6.25 28.04
N PRO A 290 -1.17 7.55 27.69
CA PRO A 290 -0.13 8.48 28.13
C PRO A 290 0.00 8.48 29.65
N CYS A 291 1.14 7.98 30.15
CA CYS A 291 1.39 7.86 31.58
C CYS A 291 2.89 7.89 31.90
N ILE A 292 3.22 8.01 33.18
CA ILE A 292 4.61 8.03 33.67
C ILE A 292 5.35 6.74 33.29
N GLN A 293 4.67 5.60 33.34
CA GLN A 293 5.26 4.31 32.99
C GLN A 293 5.52 4.18 31.50
N ALA A 294 4.68 4.75 30.62
CA ALA A 294 4.96 4.82 29.19
C ALA A 294 6.22 5.67 28.90
N LYS A 295 6.36 6.80 29.60
CA LYS A 295 7.57 7.65 29.52
C LYS A 295 8.82 6.89 29.96
N LYS A 296 8.76 6.23 31.11
CA LYS A 296 9.89 5.49 31.69
C LYS A 296 10.30 4.28 30.85
N ASN A 297 9.34 3.44 30.48
CA ASN A 297 9.63 2.12 29.92
C ASN A 297 9.68 2.10 28.39
N LEU A 298 8.90 2.95 27.73
CA LEU A 298 8.81 3.01 26.27
C LEU A 298 9.56 4.22 25.69
N ASN A 299 9.99 5.15 26.54
CA ASN A 299 10.54 6.45 26.15
C ASN A 299 9.55 7.31 25.32
N TYR A 300 8.24 7.12 25.54
CA TYR A 300 7.20 7.84 24.83
C TYR A 300 6.62 8.96 25.68
N HIS A 301 6.75 10.19 25.20
CA HIS A 301 6.34 11.41 25.89
C HIS A 301 5.10 12.09 25.28
N GLY A 302 4.49 11.49 24.26
CA GLY A 302 3.33 12.03 23.57
C GLY A 302 2.00 11.69 24.23
N ASN A 303 0.92 12.01 23.52
CA ASN A 303 -0.46 11.92 24.02
C ASN A 303 -1.27 10.78 23.38
N ALA A 304 -0.66 9.98 22.50
CA ALA A 304 -1.34 8.87 21.86
C ALA A 304 -1.31 7.61 22.72
N LEU A 305 -2.16 6.65 22.33
CA LEU A 305 -2.16 5.30 22.87
C LEU A 305 -0.96 4.52 22.31
N THR A 306 -0.21 3.86 23.19
CA THR A 306 0.83 2.89 22.83
C THR A 306 0.39 1.49 23.25
N GLY A 307 1.12 0.46 22.86
CA GLY A 307 0.79 -0.89 23.28
C GLY A 307 1.91 -1.89 23.17
N LEU A 308 1.61 -3.07 23.69
CA LEU A 308 2.48 -4.24 23.66
C LEU A 308 1.71 -5.44 23.12
N ILE A 309 2.40 -6.29 22.36
CA ILE A 309 1.94 -7.65 22.08
C ILE A 309 2.76 -8.60 22.94
N LEU A 310 2.07 -9.37 23.78
CA LEU A 310 2.66 -10.36 24.67
C LEU A 310 2.17 -11.76 24.30
N PRO A 311 3.00 -12.81 24.37
CA PRO A 311 2.53 -14.18 24.18
C PRO A 311 1.67 -14.60 25.38
N SER A 312 0.69 -15.51 25.21
CA SER A 312 -0.19 -15.92 26.32
C SER A 312 0.54 -16.47 27.55
N ARG A 313 1.73 -17.05 27.36
CA ARG A 313 2.58 -17.53 28.48
C ARG A 313 3.20 -16.42 29.33
N ALA A 314 3.19 -15.17 28.86
CA ALA A 314 3.84 -14.05 29.56
C ALA A 314 3.02 -13.49 30.72
N ILE A 315 1.73 -13.83 30.83
CA ILE A 315 0.88 -13.36 31.93
C ILE A 315 0.39 -14.55 32.74
N THR A 316 0.92 -14.70 33.96
CA THR A 316 0.33 -15.61 34.95
C THR A 316 -0.95 -14.99 35.53
N LEU A 317 -1.97 -15.81 35.76
CA LEU A 317 -3.32 -15.38 36.18
C LEU A 317 -3.34 -14.61 37.51
N ASP A 318 -2.30 -14.73 38.33
CA ASP A 318 -2.22 -14.11 39.67
C ASP A 318 -2.22 -12.57 39.64
N TRP A 319 -1.80 -11.96 38.54
CA TRP A 319 -1.75 -10.49 38.39
C TRP A 319 -3.08 -9.88 37.95
N MET A 320 -4.08 -10.71 37.62
CA MET A 320 -5.38 -10.29 37.09
C MET A 320 -6.49 -10.29 38.15
N ARG A 321 -6.17 -10.53 39.43
CA ARG A 321 -7.10 -10.38 40.56
C ARG A 321 -7.10 -8.96 41.10
#